data_AF-A0A6M3LXA1-F1
#
_entry.id   AF-A0A6M3LXA1-F1
#
_cell.length_a   1.000
_cell.length_b   1.000
_cell.length_c   1.000
_cell.angle_alpha   90.00
_cell.angle_beta   90.00
_cell.angle_gamma   90.00
#
_symmetry.space_group_name_H-M   'P 1'
#
loop_
_entity.id
_entity.type
_entity.pdbx_description
1 polymer ?
#
loop_
_entity_poly.entity_id
_entity_poly.type
_entity_poly.pdbx_seq_one_letter_code
_entity_poly.pdbx_strand_id
1 'polypeptide(L)'
;RAFSEELASLYLTIDKKRMTVRKAKEWFEHDPNREVYGFDITNGGVEFRNIRPLVKCFSCKGAGQIKGNECFSCHGTGYIEKKSNPHTKELEMDF
;
A
#
# COMPACT_ATOMS: atom_id res chain seq x y z
N ARG A 1 -15.82 17.96 21.79
CA ARG A 1 -15.49 18.32 20.38
C ARG A 1 -15.78 17.09 19.53
N ALA A 2 -16.78 17.17 18.66
CA ALA A 2 -17.08 16.10 17.72
C ALA A 2 -15.91 15.97 16.73
N PHE A 3 -15.48 14.74 16.44
CA PHE A 3 -14.56 14.46 15.35
C PHE A 3 -15.23 14.89 14.04
N SER A 4 -14.62 15.78 13.26
CA SER A 4 -15.13 16.12 11.93
C SER A 4 -14.55 15.15 10.90
N GLU A 5 -15.42 14.67 10.01
CA GLU A 5 -15.13 13.64 9.00
C GLU A 5 -14.21 14.13 7.86
N GLU A 6 -13.79 15.41 7.89
CA GLU A 6 -13.08 16.09 6.81
C GLU A 6 -11.54 16.01 6.89
N LEU A 7 -11.00 15.15 7.76
CA LEU A 7 -9.56 14.92 7.86
C LEU A 7 -9.24 13.46 7.52
N ALA A 8 -9.12 13.14 6.23
CA ALA A 8 -8.51 11.90 5.71
C ALA A 8 -8.68 10.69 6.64
N SER A 9 -9.93 10.32 6.94
CA SER A 9 -10.21 9.48 8.10
C SER A 9 -9.72 8.05 7.84
N LEU A 10 -8.62 7.65 8.48
CA LEU A 10 -8.19 6.25 8.52
C LEU A 10 -9.04 5.51 9.56
N TYR A 11 -9.94 4.64 9.13
CA TYR A 11 -10.66 3.72 9.98
C TYR A 11 -9.75 2.57 10.41
N LEU A 12 -9.24 2.68 11.63
CA LEU A 12 -8.59 1.60 12.35
C LEU A 12 -9.63 0.90 13.22
N THR A 13 -9.92 -0.35 12.93
CA THR A 13 -10.74 -1.20 13.82
C THR A 13 -9.82 -2.22 14.49
N ILE A 14 -9.83 -2.25 15.82
CA ILE A 14 -9.13 -3.29 16.60
C ILE A 14 -10.19 -4.16 17.28
N ASP A 15 -10.34 -5.40 16.81
CA ASP A 15 -11.29 -6.37 17.36
C ASP A 15 -10.64 -7.75 17.49
N LYS A 16 -10.86 -8.49 18.59
CA LYS A 16 -10.40 -9.89 18.74
C LYS A 16 -8.93 -10.15 18.32
N LYS A 17 -8.00 -9.25 18.67
CA LYS A 17 -6.57 -9.30 18.27
C LYS A 17 -6.28 -9.08 16.78
N ARG A 18 -7.23 -8.53 16.03
CA ARG A 18 -7.10 -8.16 14.62
C ARG A 18 -7.19 -6.65 14.48
N MET A 19 -6.28 -6.07 13.70
CA MET A 19 -6.33 -4.67 13.28
C MET A 19 -6.75 -4.61 11.81
N THR A 20 -7.83 -3.89 11.53
CA THR A 20 -8.32 -3.63 10.17
C THR A 20 -8.13 -2.15 9.87
N VAL A 21 -7.53 -1.83 8.73
CA VAL A 21 -7.28 -0.45 8.30
C VAL A 21 -8.09 -0.20 7.03
N ARG A 22 -8.96 0.82 7.02
CA ARG A 22 -9.68 1.28 5.82
C ARG A 22 -9.59 2.79 5.74
N LYS A 23 -9.29 3.36 4.57
CA LYS A 23 -9.42 4.82 4.39
C LYS A 23 -10.89 5.16 4.16
N ALA A 24 -11.36 6.24 4.78
CA ALA A 24 -12.66 6.82 4.50
C ALA A 24 -12.71 7.28 3.06
N LYS A 25 -13.72 6.80 2.34
CA LYS A 25 -14.00 7.22 0.98
C LYS A 25 -14.66 8.59 1.04
N GLU A 26 -13.99 9.59 0.49
CA GLU A 26 -14.61 10.87 0.20
C GLU A 26 -15.42 10.75 -1.11
N TRP A 27 -16.55 11.45 -1.18
CA TRP A 27 -17.43 11.39 -2.34
C TRP A 27 -16.73 12.09 -3.54
N PHE A 28 -16.64 11.40 -4.69
CA PHE A 28 -15.87 11.78 -5.91
C PHE A 28 -14.33 11.66 -5.85
N GLU A 29 -13.73 11.21 -4.74
CA GLU A 29 -12.29 10.96 -4.71
C GLU A 29 -11.91 9.54 -5.16
N HIS A 30 -10.61 9.39 -5.49
CA HIS A 30 -9.98 8.09 -5.76
C HIS A 30 -10.28 7.11 -4.64
N ASP A 31 -10.76 5.91 -5.01
CA ASP A 31 -11.11 4.85 -4.06
C ASP A 31 -9.86 4.01 -3.75
N PRO A 32 -9.23 4.18 -2.58
CA PRO A 32 -7.97 3.51 -2.24
C PRO A 32 -8.18 2.07 -1.77
N ASN A 33 -9.43 1.61 -1.61
CA ASN A 33 -9.74 0.34 -0.94
C ASN A 33 -9.28 -0.92 -1.70
N ARG A 34 -8.83 -0.78 -2.95
CA ARG A 34 -8.27 -1.87 -3.77
C ARG A 34 -6.76 -1.74 -4.00
N GLU A 35 -6.14 -0.73 -3.44
CA GLU A 35 -4.71 -0.50 -3.58
C GLU A 35 -3.95 -1.14 -2.41
N VAL A 36 -2.69 -1.48 -2.67
CA VAL A 36 -1.78 -2.00 -1.66
C VAL A 36 -0.81 -0.89 -1.31
N TYR A 37 -0.58 -0.68 -0.01
CA TYR A 37 0.35 0.33 0.48
C TYR A 37 1.41 -0.32 1.35
N GLY A 38 2.65 0.15 1.18
CA GLY A 38 3.75 -0.09 2.10
C GLY A 38 3.81 1.06 3.10
N PHE A 39 4.24 0.77 4.32
CA PHE A 39 4.46 1.75 5.36
C PHE A 39 5.60 1.27 6.26
N ASP A 40 6.17 2.20 7.00
CA ASP A 40 7.18 1.92 7.99
C ASP A 40 6.57 2.09 9.38
N ILE A 41 6.94 1.21 10.31
CA ILE A 41 6.58 1.34 11.72
C ILE A 41 7.75 2.02 12.43
N THR A 42 7.51 3.19 13.00
CA THR A 42 8.52 4.01 13.65
C THR A 42 8.14 4.28 15.11
N ASN A 43 9.03 4.98 15.84
CA ASN A 43 8.80 5.39 17.21
C ASN A 43 8.39 4.22 18.14
N GLY A 44 9.13 3.11 18.09
CA GLY A 44 8.87 1.96 18.95
C GLY A 44 7.54 1.24 18.71
N GLY A 45 6.88 1.45 17.57
CA GLY A 45 5.63 0.75 17.24
C GLY A 45 4.37 1.60 17.23
N VAL A 46 4.46 2.88 17.63
CA VAL A 46 3.27 3.73 17.79
C VAL A 46 2.95 4.62 16.58
N GLU A 47 3.86 4.70 15.60
CA GLU A 47 3.68 5.54 14.42
C GLU A 47 3.81 4.75 13.12
N PHE A 48 2.86 4.97 12.20
CA PHE A 48 3.00 4.59 10.79
C PHE A 48 3.54 5.78 10.00
N ARG A 49 4.61 5.57 9.23
CA ARG A 49 5.21 6.60 8.36
C ARG A 49 5.43 6.07 6.95
N ASN A 50 5.76 6.99 6.03
CA ASN A 50 6.14 6.67 4.64
C ASN A 50 5.14 5.77 3.91
N ILE A 51 3.84 6.04 4.10
CA ILE A 51 2.76 5.34 3.41
C ILE A 51 2.89 5.61 1.91
N ARG A 52 3.02 4.55 1.11
CA ARG A 52 3.32 4.67 -0.33
C ARG A 52 2.67 3.54 -1.13
N PRO A 53 2.21 3.81 -2.36
CA PRO A 53 1.54 2.81 -3.17
C PRO A 53 2.52 1.73 -3.63
N LEU A 54 2.11 0.48 -3.47
CA LEU A 54 2.81 -0.70 -3.94
C LEU A 54 2.02 -1.38 -5.05
N VAL A 55 2.77 -2.04 -5.94
CA VAL A 55 2.23 -2.89 -6.99
C VAL A 55 2.92 -4.24 -6.95
N LYS A 56 2.28 -5.26 -7.51
CA LYS A 56 2.90 -6.59 -7.62
C LYS A 56 4.22 -6.44 -8.39
N CYS A 57 5.27 -7.08 -7.89
CA CYS A 57 6.56 -7.12 -8.57
C CYS A 57 6.38 -7.73 -9.96
N PHE A 58 6.81 -7.01 -11.00
CA PHE A 58 6.67 -7.46 -12.39
C PHE A 58 7.48 -8.75 -12.66
N SER A 59 8.63 -8.92 -12.01
CA SER A 59 9.53 -10.05 -12.24
C SER A 59 8.99 -11.37 -11.71
N CYS A 60 8.45 -11.38 -10.48
CA CYS A 60 7.88 -12.59 -9.87
C CYS A 60 6.34 -12.61 -9.87
N LYS A 61 5.69 -11.61 -10.45
CA LYS A 61 4.23 -11.45 -10.52
C LYS A 61 3.52 -11.53 -9.17
N GLY A 62 4.19 -11.07 -8.10
CA GLY A 62 3.66 -11.14 -6.74
C GLY A 62 4.05 -12.38 -5.93
N ALA A 63 4.75 -13.36 -6.52
CA ALA A 63 5.08 -14.61 -5.83
C ALA A 63 6.18 -14.47 -4.75
N GLY A 64 6.96 -13.39 -4.74
CA GLY A 64 8.14 -13.23 -3.88
C GLY A 64 9.33 -14.11 -4.27
N GLN A 65 9.12 -15.14 -5.09
CA GLN A 65 10.15 -16.09 -5.50
C GLN A 65 10.14 -16.34 -7.02
N ILE A 66 11.30 -16.69 -7.57
CA ILE A 66 11.48 -17.13 -8.96
C ILE A 66 12.27 -18.43 -8.92
N LYS A 67 11.68 -19.52 -9.42
CA LYS A 67 12.29 -20.87 -9.43
C LYS A 67 12.78 -21.31 -8.03
N GLY A 68 11.98 -21.03 -7.00
CA GLY A 68 12.29 -21.39 -5.61
C GLY A 68 13.32 -20.50 -4.91
N ASN A 69 13.95 -19.56 -5.62
CA ASN A 69 14.84 -18.58 -5.02
C ASN A 69 14.10 -17.27 -4.75
N GLU A 70 14.57 -16.52 -3.77
CA GLU A 70 14.08 -15.18 -3.48
C GLU A 70 14.16 -14.29 -4.73
N CYS A 71 13.07 -13.58 -5.03
CA CYS A 71 13.05 -12.67 -6.17
C CYS A 71 13.94 -11.47 -5.91
N PHE A 72 15.03 -11.33 -6.68
CA PHE A 72 15.99 -10.23 -6.54
C PHE A 72 15.37 -8.83 -6.67
N SER A 73 14.33 -8.68 -7.49
CA SER A 73 13.71 -7.37 -7.75
C SER A 73 12.81 -6.85 -6.63
N CYS A 74 12.26 -7.75 -5.79
CA CYS A 74 11.39 -7.36 -4.67
C CYS A 74 11.90 -7.86 -3.32
N HIS A 75 13.07 -8.52 -3.30
CA HIS A 75 13.68 -9.09 -2.09
C HIS A 75 12.68 -9.94 -1.29
N GLY A 76 12.01 -10.87 -1.97
CA GLY A 76 11.09 -11.80 -1.32
C GLY A 76 9.69 -11.25 -1.01
N THR A 77 9.50 -9.94 -1.03
CA THR A 77 8.24 -9.32 -0.58
C THR A 77 7.05 -9.53 -1.53
N GLY A 78 7.33 -9.79 -2.82
CA GLY A 78 6.32 -9.86 -3.87
C GLY A 78 5.79 -8.52 -4.37
N TYR A 79 6.16 -7.40 -3.73
CA TYR A 79 5.68 -6.06 -4.06
C TYR A 79 6.84 -5.08 -4.24
N ILE A 80 6.63 -4.06 -5.07
CA ILE A 80 7.58 -2.96 -5.26
C ILE A 80 6.82 -1.64 -5.25
N GLU A 81 7.52 -0.54 -4.99
CA GLU A 81 6.90 0.79 -5.08
C GLU A 81 6.40 1.05 -6.50
N LYS A 82 5.20 1.62 -6.62
CA LYS A 82 4.59 1.91 -7.93
C LYS A 82 5.52 2.72 -8.83
N LYS A 83 6.24 3.71 -8.29
CA LYS A 83 7.21 4.55 -9.01
C LYS A 83 8.45 3.79 -9.52
N SER A 84 8.77 2.66 -8.88
CA SER A 84 9.91 1.80 -9.23
C SER A 84 9.52 0.71 -10.23
N ASN A 85 8.24 0.63 -10.62
CA ASN A 85 7.78 -0.34 -11.60
C ASN A 85 8.11 0.14 -13.02
N PRO A 86 8.93 -0.59 -13.80
CA PRO A 86 9.25 -0.19 -15.16
C PRO A 86 8.02 -0.19 -16.09
N HIS A 87 6.96 -0.93 -15.74
CA HIS A 87 5.72 -1.02 -16.54
C HIS A 87 4.65 0.03 -16.18
N THR A 88 4.91 0.95 -15.23
CA THR A 88 3.95 2.02 -14.92
C THR A 88 4.13 3.28 -15.78
N LYS A 89 5.21 3.38 -16.56
CA LYS A 89 5.46 4.55 -17.43
C LYS A 89 4.55 4.62 -18.68
N GLU A 90 3.82 3.57 -19.01
CA GLU A 90 2.92 3.54 -20.17
C GLU A 90 1.52 4.12 -19.89
N LEU A 91 1.19 4.49 -18.64
CA LEU A 91 -0.15 4.96 -18.26
C LEU A 91 -0.22 6.46 -17.90
N GLU A 92 0.88 7.21 -18.01
CA GLU A 92 0.92 8.66 -17.75
C GLU A 92 0.99 9.51 -19.05
N MET A 93 0.84 8.89 -20.23
CA MET A 93 0.88 9.58 -21.54
C MET A 93 -0.49 9.74 -22.22
N ASP A 94 -1.59 9.37 -21.56
CA ASP A 94 -2.95 9.53 -22.08
C ASP A 94 -3.76 10.54 -21.24
N PHE A 95 -3.29 11.79 -21.13
CA PHE A 95 -4.12 12.96 -20.79
C PHE A 95 -3.53 14.24 -21.40
#